data_AF-A0A439VXJ6-F1
#
_entry.id   AF-A0A439VXJ6-F1
#
_cell.length_a   1.000
_cell.length_b   1.000
_cell.length_c   1.000
_cell.angle_alpha   90.00
_cell.angle_beta   90.00
_cell.angle_gamma   90.00
#
_symmetry.space_group_name_H-M   'P 1'
#
loop_
_entity.id
_entity.type
_entity.pdbx_description
1 polymer ?
#
loop_
_entity_poly.entity_id
_entity_poly.type
_entity_poly.pdbx_seq_one_letter_code
_entity_poly.pdbx_strand_id
1 'polypeptide(L)' 'MLRQRSNSTCMCPHDLAICERVFDQVCADENLDPLDPDAEILAEMVVAIFRNAHTGERELLEAVRSHRRRAAGT' A
#
# COMPACT_ATOMS: atom_id res chain seq x y z
N MET A 1 14.01 -28.90 -12.50
CA MET A 1 14.11 -27.58 -11.84
C MET A 1 13.33 -26.56 -12.65
N LEU A 2 12.09 -26.24 -12.26
CA LEU A 2 11.41 -25.04 -12.75
C LEU A 2 10.49 -24.54 -11.63
N ARG A 3 11.10 -23.89 -10.66
CA ARG A 3 10.38 -23.07 -9.69
C ARG A 3 10.22 -21.72 -10.36
N GLN A 4 9.35 -21.67 -11.38
CA GLN A 4 8.92 -20.41 -11.96
C GLN A 4 8.26 -19.63 -10.84
N ARG A 5 9.03 -18.73 -10.24
CA ARG A 5 8.53 -17.70 -9.34
C ARG A 5 7.90 -16.62 -10.20
N SER A 6 6.97 -17.02 -11.06
CA SER A 6 5.98 -16.12 -11.65
C SER A 6 4.96 -15.83 -10.55
N ASN A 7 5.42 -15.20 -9.46
CA ASN A 7 4.54 -14.65 -8.42
C ASN A 7 4.03 -13.30 -8.92
N SER A 8 3.49 -13.30 -10.13
CA SER A 8 2.67 -12.23 -10.67
C SER A 8 1.39 -12.26 -9.85
N THR A 9 1.39 -11.59 -8.70
CA THR A 9 0.14 -11.31 -8.02
C THR A 9 -0.56 -10.27 -8.89
N CYS A 10 -1.31 -10.73 -9.89
CA CYS A 10 -2.02 -9.86 -10.82
C CYS A 10 -3.15 -9.16 -10.05
N MET A 11 -2.85 -8.02 -9.44
CA MET A 11 -3.88 -7.04 -9.13
C MET A 11 -4.56 -6.65 -10.44
N CYS A 12 -5.89 -6.60 -10.45
CA CYS A 12 -6.57 -6.02 -11.60
C CYS A 12 -6.14 -4.55 -11.69
N PRO A 13 -6.13 -3.95 -12.90
CA PRO A 13 -5.79 -2.53 -13.06
C PRO A 13 -6.68 -1.61 -12.20
N HIS A 14 -7.88 -2.07 -11.84
CA HIS A 14 -8.76 -1.39 -10.89
C HIS A 14 -8.21 -1.39 -9.46
N ASP A 15 -7.82 -2.55 -8.93
CA ASP A 15 -7.23 -2.69 -7.59
C ASP A 15 -5.90 -1.94 -7.47
N LEU A 16 -5.07 -1.96 -8.54
CA LEU A 16 -3.84 -1.19 -8.59
C LEU A 16 -4.12 0.31 -8.50
N ALA A 17 -5.10 0.83 -9.25
CA ALA A 17 -5.47 2.24 -9.20
C ALA A 17 -5.99 2.66 -7.82
N ILE A 18 -6.68 1.77 -7.09
CA ILE A 18 -7.07 2.02 -5.70
C ILE A 18 -5.84 2.12 -4.80
N CYS A 19 -4.90 1.18 -4.92
CA CYS A 19 -3.67 1.19 -4.13
C CYS A 19 -2.84 2.46 -4.40
N GLU A 20 -2.68 2.87 -5.67
CA GLU A 20 -1.95 4.07 -6.06
C GLU A 20 -2.59 5.34 -5.50
N ARG A 21 -3.91 5.48 -5.53
CA ARG A 21 -4.60 6.64 -4.94
C ARG A 21 -4.43 6.72 -3.44
N VAL A 22 -4.56 5.59 -2.74
CA VAL A 22 -4.35 5.55 -1.30
C VAL A 22 -2.91 5.90 -0.96
N PHE A 23 -1.95 5.37 -1.72
CA PHE A 23 -0.54 5.68 -1.57
C PHE A 23 -0.25 7.18 -1.74
N ASP A 24 -0.71 7.78 -2.84
CA ASP A 24 -0.53 9.21 -3.13
C ASP A 24 -1.18 10.08 -2.05
N GLN A 25 -2.39 9.75 -1.62
CA GLN A 25 -3.07 10.47 -0.53
C GLN A 25 -2.30 10.42 0.79
N VAL A 26 -1.70 9.28 1.13
CA VAL A 26 -0.92 9.16 2.37
C VAL A 26 0.42 9.87 2.24
N CYS A 27 1.08 9.79 1.08
CA CYS A 27 2.28 10.58 0.83
C CYS A 27 2.01 12.09 0.95
N ALA A 28 0.90 12.57 0.39
CA ALA A 28 0.51 13.98 0.51
C ALA A 28 0.17 14.39 1.95
N ASP A 29 -0.49 13.52 2.72
CA ASP A 29 -0.85 13.76 4.14
C ASP A 29 0.41 13.86 5.02
N GLU A 30 1.38 12.97 4.80
CA GLU A 30 2.63 12.90 5.56
C GLU A 30 3.75 13.79 4.98
N ASN A 31 3.53 14.49 3.86
CA ASN A 31 4.57 15.18 3.08
C ASN A 31 5.77 14.27 2.77
N LEU A 32 5.50 12.98 2.49
CA LEU A 32 6.51 12.02 2.07
C LEU A 32 6.86 12.21 0.59
N ASP A 33 8.15 12.18 0.30
CA ASP A 33 8.63 12.16 -1.06
C ASP A 33 8.44 10.73 -1.63
N PRO A 34 7.80 10.55 -2.81
CA PRO A 34 7.57 9.23 -3.38
C PRO A 34 8.85 8.49 -3.75
N LEU A 35 10.02 9.16 -3.78
CA LEU A 35 11.33 8.53 -3.93
C LEU A 35 11.99 8.14 -2.60
N ASP A 36 11.39 8.47 -1.46
CA ASP A 36 11.94 8.15 -0.15
C ASP A 36 11.75 6.65 0.17
N PRO A 37 12.71 6.00 0.85
CA PRO A 37 12.54 4.63 1.33
C PRO A 37 11.28 4.44 2.20
N ASP A 38 10.83 5.44 2.96
CA ASP A 38 9.56 5.35 3.70
C ASP A 38 8.36 5.21 2.76
N ALA A 39 8.43 5.80 1.56
CA ALA A 39 7.41 5.67 0.55
C ALA A 39 7.40 4.27 -0.08
N GLU A 40 8.56 3.66 -0.30
CA GLU A 40 8.61 2.24 -0.73
C GLU A 40 7.95 1.32 0.30
N ILE A 41 8.26 1.52 1.59
CA ILE A 41 7.66 0.76 2.70
C ILE A 41 6.14 0.98 2.74
N LEU A 42 5.69 2.23 2.54
CA LEU A 42 4.27 2.57 2.47
C LEU A 42 3.58 1.83 1.31
N ALA A 43 4.18 1.81 0.12
CA ALA A 43 3.63 1.14 -1.05
C ALA A 43 3.49 -0.38 -0.83
N GLU A 44 4.53 -1.03 -0.28
CA GLU A 44 4.46 -2.45 0.08
C GLU A 44 3.35 -2.72 1.11
N MET A 45 3.22 -1.85 2.10
CA MET A 45 2.20 -1.97 3.14
C MET A 45 0.78 -1.80 2.58
N VAL A 46 0.55 -0.83 1.68
CA VAL A 46 -0.75 -0.63 1.02
C VAL A 46 -1.15 -1.90 0.28
N VAL A 47 -0.24 -2.48 -0.52
CA VAL A 47 -0.49 -3.72 -1.27
C VAL A 47 -0.73 -4.91 -0.33
N ALA A 48 0.04 -5.02 0.76
CA ALA A 48 -0.11 -6.10 1.73
C ALA A 48 -1.47 -6.05 2.45
N ILE A 49 -1.89 -4.86 2.91
CA ILE A 49 -3.19 -4.66 3.57
C ILE A 49 -4.32 -4.96 2.61
N PHE A 50 -4.26 -4.42 1.39
CA PHE A 50 -5.28 -4.63 0.37
C PHE A 50 -5.47 -6.12 0.04
N ARG A 51 -4.37 -6.85 -0.15
CA ARG A 51 -4.40 -8.29 -0.43
C ARG A 51 -4.94 -9.13 0.73
N ASN A 52 -4.75 -8.68 1.96
CA ASN A 52 -5.17 -9.45 3.13
C ASN A 52 -6.65 -9.25 3.46
N ALA A 53 -7.20 -8.07 3.19
CA ALA A 53 -8.55 -7.70 3.61
C ALA A 53 -9.55 -7.45 2.46
N HIS A 54 -9.09 -7.34 1.21
CA HIS A 54 -9.91 -7.01 0.03
C HIS A 54 -10.88 -5.83 0.28
N THR A 55 -10.38 -4.79 0.95
CA THR A 55 -11.15 -3.63 1.39
C THR A 55 -11.18 -2.53 0.32
N GLY A 56 -12.28 -1.77 0.21
CA GLY A 56 -12.39 -0.64 -0.70
C GLY A 56 -11.42 0.52 -0.38
N GLU A 57 -11.32 1.50 -1.27
CA GLU A 57 -10.38 2.65 -1.19
C GLU A 57 -10.39 3.34 0.18
N ARG A 58 -11.57 3.64 0.73
CA ARG A 58 -11.71 4.33 2.02
C ARG A 58 -11.24 3.47 3.20
N GLU A 59 -11.66 2.22 3.25
CA GLU A 59 -11.26 1.28 4.30
C GLU A 59 -9.76 1.00 4.24
N LEU A 60 -9.19 0.87 3.04
CA LEU A 60 -7.75 0.73 2.83
C LEU A 60 -7.01 1.95 3.36
N LEU A 61 -7.45 3.16 3.03
CA LEU A 61 -6.85 4.40 3.50
C LEU A 61 -6.88 4.50 5.03
N GLU A 62 -8.00 4.18 5.66
CA GLU A 62 -8.12 4.19 7.11
C GLU A 62 -7.23 3.15 7.78
N ALA A 63 -7.14 1.94 7.22
CA ALA A 63 -6.28 0.87 7.71
C ALA A 63 -4.79 1.26 7.62
N VAL A 64 -4.36 1.81 6.47
CA VAL A 64 -3.00 2.29 6.23
C VAL A 64 -2.63 3.41 7.21
N ARG A 65 -3.48 4.44 7.35
CA ARG A 65 -3.26 5.54 8.30
C ARG A 65 -3.21 5.05 9.74
N SER A 66 -4.11 4.14 10.11
CA SER A 66 -4.13 3.55 11.46
C SER A 66 -2.84 2.77 11.75
N HIS A 67 -2.35 2.01 10.77
CA HIS A 67 -1.09 1.28 10.88
C HIS A 67 0.11 2.22 11.00
N ARG A 68 0.20 3.26 10.15
CA ARG A 68 1.26 4.29 10.22
C ARG A 68 1.29 5.02 11.55
N ARG A 69 0.14 5.44 12.07
CA ARG A 69 0.05 6.08 13.40
C ARG A 69 0.58 5.19 14.53
N ARG A 70 0.40 3.87 14.42
CA ARG A 70 0.93 2.92 15.40
C ARG A 70 2.44 2.73 15.26
N ALA A 71 2.98 2.82 14.05
CA ALA A 71 4.42 2.75 13.79
C ALA A 71 5.16 4.04 14.19
N ALA A 72 4.54 5.21 14.04
CA ALA A 72 5.12 6.51 14.41
C ALA A 72 5.04 6.84 15.91
N GLY A 73 4.34 6.01 16.71
CA GLY A 73 4.11 6.22 18.14
C GLY A 73 5.16 5.64 19.09
N THR A 74 6.35 5.26 18.60
CA THR A 74 7.47 4.72 19.40
C THR A 74 8.71 5.60 19.29
#